data_AF-B4HLD3-F1
#
_entry.id   AF-B4HLD3-F1
#
_cell.length_a   1.000
_cell.length_b   1.000
_cell.length_c   1.000
_cell.angle_alpha   90.00
_cell.angle_beta   90.00
_cell.angle_gamma   90.00
#
_symmetry.space_group_name_H-M   'P 1'
#
loop_
_entity.id
_entity.type
_entity.pdbx_description
1 polymer ?
#
loop_
_entity_poly.entity_id
_entity_poly.type
_entity_poly.pdbx_seq_one_letter_code
_entity_poly.pdbx_strand_id
1 'polypeptide(L)'
;MLRRTATMGIMAAVAVKATPEPQKPASSAADCSLVCRPSELPIYGSLRKTEPKPERHPPQDSVLHKNLEAGVRFVREEVQSGYKAVADQAGIVGHYVETAKAHTQSTIDMLNEPQNSLHRSGAIVVGGLAGFIFAARGGFIKKVLYSGIGAGAVASMCYPRQAEENCRVVLYEGRKIFAVAYNFIKGVKPGEEVPAVPFPTSLEDLKYMASDLYDEAKDLIFPKKK
;
A
#
# COMPACT_ATOMS: atom_id res chain seq x y z
N MET A 1 -16.34 -39.63 -11.94
CA MET A 1 -16.34 -40.99 -11.37
C MET A 1 -14.95 -41.30 -10.85
N LEU A 2 -14.87 -41.60 -9.55
CA LEU A 2 -13.68 -41.97 -8.79
C LEU A 2 -12.97 -43.19 -9.37
N ARG A 3 -11.64 -43.18 -9.38
CA ARG A 3 -10.83 -44.40 -9.23
C ARG A 3 -9.81 -44.20 -8.11
N ARG A 4 -10.03 -44.95 -7.02
CA ARG A 4 -9.08 -45.25 -5.94
C ARG A 4 -8.24 -46.47 -6.33
N THR A 5 -6.97 -46.47 -5.93
CA THR A 5 -6.17 -47.56 -5.27
C THR A 5 -4.69 -47.19 -5.42
N ALA A 6 -3.97 -46.76 -4.38
CA ALA A 6 -3.37 -47.53 -3.28
C ALA A 6 -2.17 -48.42 -3.71
N THR A 7 -0.95 -47.96 -3.44
CA THR A 7 0.30 -48.75 -3.33
C THR A 7 1.17 -48.10 -2.24
N MET A 8 1.14 -48.68 -1.04
CA MET A 8 2.17 -49.58 -0.48
C MET A 8 3.32 -48.82 0.19
N GLY A 9 3.25 -48.82 1.52
CA GLY A 9 4.28 -48.29 2.40
C GLY A 9 5.54 -49.15 2.43
N ILE A 10 6.65 -48.50 2.77
CA ILE A 10 7.91 -49.14 3.11
C ILE A 10 8.24 -48.67 4.54
N MET A 11 7.91 -49.52 5.52
CA MET A 11 8.45 -49.42 6.87
C MET A 11 9.78 -50.19 6.87
N ALA A 12 10.90 -49.48 6.96
CA ALA A 12 12.20 -50.10 7.15
C ALA A 12 12.42 -50.36 8.64
N ALA A 13 12.29 -51.62 9.07
CA ALA A 13 12.70 -52.08 10.38
C ALA A 13 14.23 -52.23 10.39
N VAL A 14 14.93 -51.42 11.18
CA VAL A 14 16.37 -51.57 11.43
C VAL A 14 16.54 -52.38 12.72
N ALA A 15 17.14 -53.57 12.59
CA ALA A 15 17.50 -54.43 13.70
C ALA A 15 18.68 -53.82 14.49
N VAL A 16 18.45 -53.55 15.77
CA VAL A 16 19.52 -53.17 16.72
C VAL A 16 20.25 -54.44 17.15
N LYS A 17 21.46 -54.63 16.63
CA LYS A 17 22.39 -55.65 17.09
C LYS A 17 23.08 -55.11 18.36
N ALA A 18 22.82 -55.74 19.50
CA ALA A 18 23.51 -55.41 20.75
C ALA A 18 25.01 -55.74 20.60
N THR A 19 25.84 -54.72 20.71
CA THR A 19 27.29 -54.84 20.92
C THR A 19 27.63 -54.64 22.40
N PRO A 20 28.68 -55.29 22.91
CA PRO A 20 28.96 -55.42 24.33
C PRO A 20 29.53 -54.13 24.93
N GLU A 21 29.35 -53.99 26.24
CA GLU A 21 29.80 -52.87 27.07
C GLU A 21 31.27 -52.51 26.83
N PRO A 22 31.59 -51.22 26.64
CA PRO A 22 32.96 -50.74 26.80
C PRO A 22 33.28 -50.57 28.28
N GLN A 23 34.35 -51.25 28.69
CA GLN A 23 34.98 -51.13 30.00
C GLN A 23 35.23 -49.67 30.38
N LYS A 24 34.74 -49.31 31.57
CA LYS A 24 35.05 -48.09 32.29
C LYS A 24 36.57 -47.96 32.47
N PRO A 25 37.25 -46.95 31.92
CA PRO A 25 38.61 -46.68 32.37
C PRO A 25 38.51 -46.16 33.80
N ALA A 26 39.20 -46.85 34.71
CA ALA A 26 39.40 -46.41 36.07
C ALA A 26 40.20 -45.08 36.05
N SER A 27 39.50 -43.95 36.04
CA SER A 27 40.09 -42.67 36.37
C SER A 27 40.33 -42.65 37.87
N SER A 28 41.61 -42.65 38.25
CA SER A 28 42.08 -42.44 39.61
C SER A 28 41.32 -41.30 40.29
N ALA A 29 40.61 -41.62 41.35
CA ALA A 29 40.00 -40.67 42.27
C ALA A 29 41.09 -39.97 43.11
N ALA A 30 41.89 -39.14 42.46
CA ALA A 30 42.82 -38.18 43.05
C ALA A 30 42.77 -36.96 42.11
N ASP A 31 42.35 -35.76 42.46
CA ASP A 31 42.19 -35.09 43.75
C ASP A 31 41.08 -34.04 43.61
N CYS A 32 40.03 -34.14 44.42
CA CYS A 32 39.01 -33.09 44.59
C CYS A 32 38.86 -32.76 46.08
N SER A 33 39.97 -32.58 46.80
CA SER A 33 39.93 -32.04 48.16
C SER A 33 40.40 -30.59 48.12
N LEU A 34 39.61 -29.67 48.66
CA LEU A 34 39.92 -28.24 48.79
C LEU A 34 40.97 -27.98 49.89
N VAL A 35 41.81 -28.97 50.18
CA VAL A 35 42.77 -28.97 51.27
C VAL A 35 44.14 -28.71 50.67
N CYS A 36 44.54 -27.44 50.62
CA CYS A 36 45.88 -27.02 50.23
C CYS A 36 46.64 -26.49 51.45
N ARG A 37 47.97 -26.63 51.48
CA ARG A 37 48.80 -25.97 52.50
C ARG A 37 48.76 -24.44 52.30
N PRO A 38 48.84 -23.62 53.35
CA PRO A 38 48.76 -22.15 53.23
C PRO A 38 49.80 -21.53 52.28
N SER A 39 50.97 -22.14 52.14
CA SER A 39 52.03 -21.72 51.21
C SER A 39 51.77 -22.08 49.75
N GLU A 40 50.80 -22.95 49.48
CA GLU A 40 50.44 -23.43 48.14
C GLU A 40 49.16 -22.76 47.64
N LEU A 41 48.69 -21.71 48.32
CA LEU A 41 47.52 -20.95 47.90
C LEU A 41 47.89 -20.08 46.69
N PRO A 42 47.33 -20.33 45.49
CA PRO A 42 47.64 -19.52 44.32
C PRO A 42 47.09 -18.10 44.51
N ILE A 43 47.98 -17.10 44.58
CA ILE A 43 47.62 -15.69 44.84
C ILE A 43 46.71 -15.11 43.73
N TYR A 44 46.79 -15.65 42.51
CA TYR A 44 45.99 -15.21 41.37
C TYR A 44 45.33 -16.35 40.57
N GLY A 45 45.24 -17.57 41.14
CA GLY A 45 44.66 -18.74 40.47
C GLY A 45 43.45 -19.31 41.23
N SER A 46 42.48 -19.89 40.51
CA SER A 46 41.36 -20.59 41.16
C SER A 46 41.81 -21.95 41.68
N LEU A 47 41.46 -22.30 42.93
CA LEU A 47 41.66 -23.65 43.49
C LEU A 47 40.88 -24.74 42.74
N ARG A 48 39.82 -24.33 42.03
CA ARG A 48 39.13 -25.19 41.07
C ARG A 48 39.93 -25.14 39.77
N LYS A 49 40.41 -26.30 39.30
CA LYS A 49 40.77 -26.47 37.90
C LYS A 49 39.55 -26.06 37.08
N THR A 50 39.74 -24.98 36.34
CA THR A 50 39.05 -24.51 35.13
C THR A 50 37.60 -24.97 35.02
N GLU A 51 36.66 -24.01 35.06
CA GLU A 51 35.36 -24.24 34.42
C GLU A 51 35.59 -24.92 33.08
N PRO A 52 34.82 -25.96 32.70
CA PRO A 52 35.00 -26.59 31.42
C PRO A 52 34.91 -25.47 30.38
N LYS A 53 36.04 -25.14 29.77
CA LYS A 53 36.09 -24.30 28.57
C LYS A 53 35.00 -24.91 27.69
N PRO A 54 33.95 -24.19 27.30
CA PRO A 54 32.92 -24.78 26.46
C PRO A 54 33.67 -25.34 25.27
N GLU A 55 33.79 -26.66 25.22
CA GLU A 55 34.39 -27.32 24.09
C GLU A 55 33.48 -26.88 22.96
N ARG A 56 34.00 -26.03 22.07
CA ARG A 56 33.37 -25.84 20.78
C ARG A 56 33.35 -27.24 20.20
N HIS A 57 32.22 -27.91 20.34
CA HIS A 57 32.00 -29.18 19.69
C HIS A 57 32.43 -28.95 18.24
N PRO A 58 33.37 -29.75 17.71
CA PRO A 58 33.69 -29.64 16.29
C PRO A 58 32.34 -29.73 15.57
N PRO A 59 32.08 -28.84 14.59
CA PRO A 59 30.79 -28.81 13.92
C PRO A 59 30.47 -30.25 13.51
N GLN A 60 29.36 -30.78 14.05
CA GLN A 60 28.92 -32.10 13.66
C GLN A 60 28.41 -31.96 12.24
N ASP A 61 29.33 -32.18 11.30
CA ASP A 61 29.14 -32.21 9.86
C ASP A 61 28.32 -33.45 9.47
N SER A 62 27.14 -33.58 10.06
CA SER A 62 26.17 -34.56 9.60
C SER A 62 25.65 -34.10 8.24
N VAL A 63 25.46 -35.07 7.34
CA VAL A 63 24.90 -34.81 6.00
C VAL A 63 23.54 -34.10 6.11
N LEU A 64 22.78 -34.40 7.16
CA LEU A 64 21.52 -33.73 7.49
C LEU A 64 21.70 -32.24 7.82
N HIS A 65 22.70 -31.89 8.64
CA HIS A 65 22.99 -30.49 8.99
C HIS A 65 23.34 -29.67 7.76
N LYS A 66 24.22 -30.19 6.89
CA LYS A 66 24.63 -29.52 5.65
C LYS A 66 23.45 -29.30 4.68
N ASN A 67 22.55 -30.28 4.57
CA ASN A 67 21.37 -30.17 3.73
C ASN A 67 20.35 -29.14 4.25
N LEU A 68 20.14 -29.09 5.58
CA LEU A 68 19.29 -28.09 6.21
C LEU A 68 19.85 -26.68 6.07
N GLU A 69 21.15 -26.50 6.32
CA GLU A 69 21.83 -25.23 6.14
C GLU A 69 21.77 -24.75 4.70
N ALA A 70 21.98 -25.63 3.73
CA ALA A 70 21.87 -25.31 2.31
C ALA A 70 20.43 -24.86 1.93
N GLY A 71 19.41 -25.55 2.45
CA GLY A 71 18.01 -25.19 2.22
C GLY A 71 17.64 -23.82 2.82
N VAL A 72 18.00 -23.57 4.08
CA VAL A 72 17.75 -22.29 4.75
C VAL A 72 18.54 -21.15 4.08
N ARG A 73 19.77 -21.43 3.67
CA ARG A 73 20.62 -20.47 2.95
C ARG A 73 20.01 -20.09 1.61
N PHE A 74 19.56 -21.07 0.83
CA PHE A 74 18.90 -20.83 -0.45
C PHE A 74 17.68 -19.93 -0.29
N VAL A 75 16.78 -20.26 0.64
CA VAL A 75 15.59 -19.43 0.90
C VAL A 75 15.97 -18.01 1.33
N ARG A 76 16.99 -17.86 2.19
CA ARG A 76 17.46 -16.54 2.63
C ARG A 76 18.01 -15.73 1.46
N GLU A 77 18.84 -16.33 0.62
CA GLU A 77 19.46 -15.64 -0.52
C GLU A 77 18.40 -15.22 -1.55
N GLU A 78 17.41 -16.06 -1.84
CA GLU A 78 16.28 -15.76 -2.73
C GLU A 78 15.37 -14.66 -2.17
N VAL A 79 15.05 -14.70 -0.88
CA VAL A 79 14.26 -13.63 -0.25
C VAL A 79 15.04 -12.31 -0.22
N GLN A 80 16.33 -12.37 0.08
CA GLN A 80 17.17 -11.17 0.12
C GLN A 80 17.40 -10.58 -1.27
N SER A 81 17.54 -11.41 -2.31
CA SER A 81 17.67 -10.95 -3.70
C SER A 81 16.37 -10.31 -4.18
N GLY A 82 15.22 -10.94 -3.91
CA GLY A 82 13.90 -10.39 -4.22
C GLY A 82 13.63 -9.07 -3.50
N TYR A 83 13.96 -8.99 -2.20
CA TYR A 83 13.79 -7.76 -1.43
C TYR A 83 14.66 -6.62 -1.95
N LYS A 84 15.94 -6.89 -2.26
CA LYS A 84 16.85 -5.88 -2.83
C LYS A 84 16.34 -5.36 -4.17
N ALA A 85 15.91 -6.24 -5.07
CA ALA A 85 15.37 -5.83 -6.36
C ALA A 85 14.16 -4.89 -6.22
N VAL A 86 13.24 -5.19 -5.30
CA VAL A 86 12.08 -4.33 -5.02
C VAL A 86 12.50 -3.02 -4.38
N ALA A 87 13.42 -3.04 -3.41
CA ALA A 87 13.92 -1.84 -2.74
C ALA A 87 14.64 -0.91 -3.71
N ASP A 88 15.48 -1.45 -4.59
CA ASP A 88 16.22 -0.69 -5.60
C ASP A 88 15.26 -0.04 -6.60
N GLN A 89 14.25 -0.79 -7.07
CA GLN A 89 13.24 -0.25 -7.98
C GLN A 89 12.35 0.81 -7.31
N ALA A 90 12.00 0.62 -6.04
CA ALA A 90 11.27 1.61 -5.26
C ALA A 90 12.09 2.89 -5.06
N GLY A 91 13.40 2.78 -4.81
CA GLY A 91 14.30 3.92 -4.69
C GLY A 91 14.39 4.74 -5.98
N ILE A 92 14.51 4.06 -7.12
CA ILE A 92 14.54 4.69 -8.45
C ILE A 92 13.23 5.43 -8.72
N VAL A 93 12.08 4.77 -8.54
CA VAL A 93 10.76 5.38 -8.75
C VAL A 93 10.56 6.56 -7.79
N GLY A 94 10.94 6.41 -6.53
CA GLY A 94 10.89 7.48 -5.54
C GLY A 94 11.69 8.70 -5.97
N HIS A 95 12.91 8.51 -6.45
CA HIS A 95 13.75 9.60 -6.96
C HIS A 95 13.13 10.30 -8.17
N TYR A 96 12.57 9.54 -9.13
CA TYR A 96 11.89 10.12 -10.28
C TYR A 96 10.65 10.92 -9.89
N VAL A 97 9.86 10.42 -8.94
CA VAL A 97 8.67 11.12 -8.44
C VAL A 97 9.05 12.41 -7.72
N GLU A 98 10.07 12.37 -6.86
CA GLU A 98 10.51 13.57 -6.15
C GLU A 98 11.09 14.61 -7.11
N THR A 99 11.88 14.18 -8.09
CA THR A 99 12.43 15.06 -9.13
C THR A 99 11.32 15.68 -9.98
N ALA A 100 10.33 14.88 -10.40
CA ALA A 100 9.21 15.35 -11.18
C ALA A 100 8.37 16.36 -10.38
N LYS A 101 8.13 16.08 -9.09
CA LYS A 101 7.44 16.98 -8.17
C LYS A 101 8.19 18.29 -8.03
N ALA A 102 9.50 18.26 -7.78
CA ALA A 102 10.32 19.47 -7.64
C ALA A 102 10.31 20.32 -8.92
N HIS A 103 10.42 19.69 -10.10
CA HIS A 103 10.36 20.40 -11.38
C HIS A 103 8.98 21.00 -11.66
N THR A 104 7.91 20.26 -11.34
CA THR A 104 6.53 20.74 -11.49
C THR A 104 6.26 21.90 -10.54
N GLN A 105 6.70 21.80 -9.29
CA GLN A 105 6.56 22.85 -8.28
C GLN A 105 7.27 24.13 -8.73
N SER A 106 8.52 24.03 -9.17
CA SER A 106 9.27 25.16 -9.72
C SER A 106 8.58 25.82 -10.91
N THR A 107 7.99 25.02 -11.81
CA THR A 107 7.21 25.54 -12.94
C THR A 107 5.95 26.28 -12.47
N ILE A 108 5.22 25.72 -11.51
CA ILE A 108 4.03 26.35 -10.92
C ILE A 108 4.41 27.67 -10.24
N ASP A 109 5.51 27.70 -9.49
CA ASP A 109 6.00 28.89 -8.81
C ASP A 109 6.36 30.00 -9.82
N MET A 110 7.04 29.65 -10.91
CA MET A 110 7.33 30.58 -12.02
C MET A 110 6.07 31.12 -12.69
N LEU A 111 5.05 30.29 -12.89
CA LEU A 111 3.78 30.72 -13.46
C LEU A 111 3.02 31.65 -12.50
N ASN A 112 3.08 31.40 -11.20
CA ASN A 112 2.40 32.17 -10.17
C ASN A 112 3.06 33.52 -9.85
N GLU A 113 4.24 33.80 -10.41
CA GLU A 113 4.91 35.09 -10.31
C GLU A 113 4.13 36.20 -11.04
N PRO A 114 3.82 37.36 -10.41
CA PRO A 114 2.90 38.39 -10.94
C PRO A 114 3.26 38.95 -12.32
N GLN A 115 4.52 38.90 -12.71
CA GLN A 115 5.01 39.42 -13.99
C GLN A 115 4.70 38.51 -15.21
N ASN A 116 4.25 37.28 -15.00
CA ASN A 116 4.10 36.26 -16.04
C ASN A 116 2.64 36.03 -16.52
N SER A 117 1.84 37.10 -16.65
CA SER A 117 0.43 36.99 -17.04
C SER A 117 0.19 36.30 -18.39
N LEU A 118 1.10 36.49 -19.36
CA LEU A 118 1.03 35.84 -20.67
C LEU A 118 1.26 34.33 -20.61
N HIS A 119 2.21 33.87 -19.77
CA HIS A 119 2.49 32.44 -19.62
C HIS A 119 1.35 31.72 -18.92
N ARG A 120 0.66 32.38 -17.97
CA ARG A 120 -0.54 31.83 -17.31
C ARG A 120 -1.68 31.59 -18.28
N SER A 121 -2.01 32.58 -19.12
CA SER A 121 -3.09 32.44 -20.10
C SER A 121 -2.75 31.39 -21.16
N GLY A 122 -1.49 31.34 -21.61
CA GLY A 122 -0.99 30.29 -22.49
C GLY A 122 -1.15 28.89 -21.90
N ALA A 123 -0.76 28.69 -20.64
CA ALA A 123 -0.91 27.41 -19.94
C ALA A 123 -2.37 26.97 -19.83
N ILE A 124 -3.30 27.90 -19.53
CA ILE A 124 -4.74 27.60 -19.46
C ILE A 124 -5.28 27.14 -20.81
N VAL A 125 -4.88 27.81 -21.90
CA VAL A 125 -5.28 27.42 -23.26
C VAL A 125 -4.76 26.04 -23.60
N VAL A 126 -3.51 25.72 -23.25
CA VAL A 126 -2.93 24.39 -23.44
C VAL A 126 -3.69 23.34 -22.61
N GLY A 127 -4.08 23.65 -21.38
CA GLY A 127 -4.93 22.79 -20.55
C GLY A 127 -6.29 22.51 -21.17
N GLY A 128 -6.94 23.53 -21.73
CA GLY A 128 -8.20 23.39 -22.46
C GLY A 128 -8.05 22.57 -23.73
N LEU A 129 -6.99 22.79 -24.50
CA LEU A 129 -6.68 22.01 -25.70
C LEU A 129 -6.41 20.54 -25.36
N ALA A 130 -5.66 20.27 -24.29
CA ALA A 130 -5.44 18.90 -23.80
C ALA A 130 -6.77 18.22 -23.46
N GLY A 131 -7.65 18.89 -22.72
CA GLY A 131 -9.00 18.41 -22.44
C GLY A 131 -9.81 18.15 -23.71
N PHE A 132 -9.73 19.05 -24.70
CA PHE A 132 -10.39 18.88 -25.99
C PHE A 132 -9.89 17.65 -26.75
N ILE A 133 -8.57 17.39 -26.74
CA ILE A 133 -7.97 16.20 -27.36
C ILE A 133 -8.44 14.92 -26.66
N PHE A 134 -8.51 14.89 -25.32
CA PHE A 134 -9.06 13.74 -24.59
C PHE A 134 -10.54 13.47 -24.94
N ALA A 135 -11.29 14.51 -25.30
CA ALA A 135 -12.67 14.39 -25.80
C ALA A 135 -12.79 14.33 -27.33
N ALA A 136 -11.70 14.10 -28.08
CA ALA A 136 -11.71 14.11 -29.55
C ALA A 136 -12.74 13.13 -30.14
N ARG A 137 -12.90 11.95 -29.52
CA ARG A 137 -13.86 10.91 -29.92
C ARG A 137 -15.29 11.12 -29.37
N GLY A 138 -15.51 12.17 -28.59
CA GLY A 138 -16.81 12.54 -28.02
C GLY A 138 -17.62 13.47 -28.93
N GLY A 139 -18.92 13.60 -28.65
CA GLY A 139 -19.77 14.63 -29.23
C GLY A 139 -19.45 16.04 -28.71
N PHE A 140 -20.14 17.06 -29.24
CA PHE A 140 -19.89 18.47 -28.92
C PHE A 140 -19.91 18.78 -27.41
N ILE A 141 -20.91 18.26 -26.68
CA ILE A 141 -21.04 18.48 -25.23
C ILE A 141 -19.83 17.93 -24.47
N LYS A 142 -19.35 16.73 -24.83
CA LYS A 142 -18.17 16.13 -24.19
C LYS A 142 -16.92 16.97 -24.43
N LYS A 143 -16.77 17.52 -25.65
CA LYS A 143 -15.65 18.38 -26.01
C LYS A 143 -15.62 19.67 -25.18
N VAL A 144 -16.78 20.32 -25.02
CA VAL A 144 -16.90 21.53 -24.20
C VAL A 144 -16.63 21.21 -22.73
N LEU A 145 -17.21 20.13 -22.20
CA LEU A 145 -17.03 19.75 -20.80
C LEU A 145 -15.57 19.40 -20.46
N TYR A 146 -14.93 18.54 -21.27
CA TYR A 146 -13.54 18.15 -21.02
C TYR A 146 -12.56 19.30 -21.25
N SER A 147 -12.79 20.14 -22.26
CA SER A 147 -12.00 21.36 -22.45
C SER A 147 -12.15 22.30 -21.25
N GLY A 148 -13.37 22.50 -20.76
CA GLY A 148 -13.63 23.28 -19.56
C GLY A 148 -12.96 22.73 -18.31
N ILE A 149 -13.00 21.40 -18.09
CA ILE A 149 -12.30 20.74 -16.98
C ILE A 149 -10.78 20.89 -17.12
N GLY A 150 -10.23 20.69 -18.31
CA GLY A 150 -8.79 20.83 -18.56
C GLY A 150 -8.29 22.25 -18.36
N ALA A 151 -8.99 23.23 -18.93
CA ALA A 151 -8.69 24.66 -18.73
C ALA A 151 -8.88 25.05 -17.26
N GLY A 152 -9.95 24.61 -16.61
CA GLY A 152 -10.26 24.90 -15.21
C GLY A 152 -9.23 24.31 -14.24
N ALA A 153 -8.73 23.10 -14.51
CA ALA A 153 -7.70 22.46 -13.71
C ALA A 153 -6.36 23.21 -13.79
N VAL A 154 -5.96 23.69 -14.97
CA VAL A 154 -4.74 24.49 -15.08
C VAL A 154 -4.95 25.89 -14.53
N ALA A 155 -6.13 26.47 -14.72
CA ALA A 155 -6.48 27.78 -14.15
C ALA A 155 -6.45 27.77 -12.62
N SER A 156 -6.92 26.69 -11.97
CA SER A 156 -6.86 26.59 -10.51
C SER A 156 -5.43 26.50 -9.97
N MET A 157 -4.51 25.88 -10.72
CA MET A 157 -3.09 25.88 -10.39
C MET A 157 -2.42 27.26 -10.56
N CYS A 158 -2.81 28.02 -11.58
CA CYS A 158 -2.25 29.34 -11.90
C CYS A 158 -2.86 30.49 -11.08
N TYR A 159 -4.04 30.28 -10.48
CA TYR A 159 -4.81 31.27 -9.72
C TYR A 159 -5.48 30.63 -8.49
N PRO A 160 -4.70 30.11 -7.53
CA PRO A 160 -5.23 29.32 -6.41
C PRO A 160 -6.19 30.12 -5.50
N ARG A 161 -5.89 31.41 -5.24
CA ARG A 161 -6.74 32.26 -4.40
C ARG A 161 -8.07 32.60 -5.06
N GLN A 162 -8.03 32.96 -6.34
CA GLN A 162 -9.26 33.22 -7.10
C GLN A 162 -10.08 31.94 -7.28
N ALA A 163 -9.42 30.78 -7.43
CA ALA A 163 -10.10 29.49 -7.51
C ALA A 163 -10.87 29.16 -6.22
N GLU A 164 -10.27 29.38 -5.03
CA GLU A 164 -10.96 29.18 -3.75
C GLU A 164 -12.20 30.07 -3.59
N GLU A 165 -12.08 31.36 -3.94
CA GLU A 165 -13.19 32.32 -3.87
C GLU A 165 -14.30 31.95 -4.86
N ASN A 166 -13.94 31.69 -6.12
CA ASN A 166 -14.88 31.30 -7.16
C ASN A 166 -15.57 29.98 -6.84
N CYS A 167 -14.85 28.98 -6.30
CA CYS A 167 -15.45 27.72 -5.89
C CYS A 167 -16.51 27.93 -4.81
N ARG A 168 -16.29 28.81 -3.83
CA ARG A 168 -17.29 29.11 -2.79
C ARG A 168 -18.54 29.74 -3.38
N VAL A 169 -18.38 30.71 -4.27
CA VAL A 169 -19.50 31.39 -4.94
C VAL A 169 -20.28 30.39 -5.81
N VAL A 170 -19.59 29.63 -6.66
CA VAL A 170 -20.18 28.61 -7.53
C VAL A 170 -20.91 27.55 -6.71
N LEU A 171 -20.34 27.08 -5.60
CA LEU A 171 -21.02 26.14 -4.72
C LEU A 171 -22.26 26.76 -4.09
N TYR A 172 -22.20 28.00 -3.61
CA TYR A 172 -23.34 28.66 -2.98
C TYR A 172 -24.50 28.92 -3.96
N GLU A 173 -24.20 29.44 -5.15
CA GLU A 173 -25.21 29.69 -6.20
C GLU A 173 -25.71 28.39 -6.82
N GLY A 174 -24.81 27.42 -7.01
CA GLY A 174 -25.12 26.09 -7.52
C GLY A 174 -26.14 25.36 -6.65
N ARG A 175 -26.09 25.51 -5.32
CA ARG A 175 -27.12 24.96 -4.42
C ARG A 175 -28.51 25.51 -4.72
N LYS A 176 -28.62 26.83 -4.95
CA LYS A 176 -29.91 27.47 -5.25
C LYS A 176 -30.46 27.00 -6.59
N ILE A 177 -29.62 27.00 -7.62
CA ILE A 177 -30.00 26.58 -8.97
C ILE A 177 -30.38 25.10 -8.96
N PHE A 178 -29.63 24.26 -8.24
CA PHE A 178 -29.94 22.83 -8.10
C PHE A 178 -31.28 22.61 -7.42
N ALA A 179 -31.53 23.27 -6.30
CA ALA A 179 -32.82 23.15 -5.60
C ALA A 179 -33.99 23.57 -6.49
N VAL A 180 -33.86 24.67 -7.23
CA VAL A 180 -34.86 25.13 -8.19
C VAL A 180 -35.08 24.10 -9.30
N ALA A 181 -34.01 23.60 -9.92
CA ALA A 181 -34.10 22.61 -11.01
C ALA A 181 -34.70 21.28 -10.53
N TYR A 182 -34.32 20.81 -9.35
CA TYR A 182 -34.88 19.60 -8.74
C TYR A 182 -36.38 19.76 -8.48
N ASN A 183 -36.79 20.89 -7.91
CA ASN A 183 -38.20 21.20 -7.67
C ASN A 183 -39.01 21.30 -8.96
N PHE A 184 -38.43 21.83 -10.04
CA PHE A 184 -39.06 21.83 -11.36
C PHE A 184 -39.26 20.42 -11.91
N ILE A 185 -38.28 19.53 -11.75
CA ILE A 185 -38.39 18.13 -12.21
C ILE A 185 -39.48 17.39 -11.41
N LYS A 186 -39.58 17.65 -10.10
CA LYS A 186 -40.65 17.11 -9.24
C LYS A 186 -42.03 17.77 -9.45
N GLY A 187 -42.14 18.78 -10.31
CA GLY A 187 -43.42 19.39 -10.67
C GLY A 187 -44.09 20.16 -9.54
N VAL A 188 -43.33 20.65 -8.55
CA VAL A 188 -43.90 21.38 -7.41
C VAL A 188 -44.38 22.77 -7.87
N LYS A 189 -45.60 23.14 -7.49
CA LYS A 189 -46.18 24.45 -7.84
C LYS A 189 -45.60 25.55 -6.95
N PRO A 190 -45.34 26.75 -7.48
CA PRO A 190 -44.84 27.86 -6.68
C PRO A 190 -45.83 28.24 -5.58
N GLY A 191 -45.48 27.99 -4.32
CA GLY A 191 -46.31 28.33 -3.14
C GLY A 191 -46.43 27.23 -2.07
N GLU A 192 -45.98 26.00 -2.35
CA GLU A 192 -45.93 24.91 -1.37
C GLU A 192 -44.57 24.93 -0.64
N GLU A 193 -44.56 24.83 0.70
CA GLU A 193 -43.31 24.82 1.49
C GLU A 193 -42.57 23.49 1.26
N VAL A 194 -41.67 23.50 0.27
CA VAL A 194 -40.85 22.34 -0.07
C VAL A 194 -39.70 22.23 0.94
N PRO A 195 -39.44 21.04 1.52
CA PRO A 195 -38.26 20.85 2.35
C PRO A 195 -37.01 21.17 1.55
N ALA A 196 -36.12 21.98 2.13
CA ALA A 196 -34.88 22.40 1.49
C ALA A 196 -34.08 21.17 1.05
N VAL A 197 -34.00 20.93 -0.25
CA VAL A 197 -33.26 19.80 -0.80
C VAL A 197 -31.77 20.07 -0.57
N PRO A 198 -31.09 19.31 0.30
CA PRO A 198 -29.68 19.54 0.56
C PRO A 198 -28.90 19.18 -0.70
N PHE A 199 -28.00 20.05 -1.11
CA PHE A 199 -27.10 19.72 -2.23
C PHE A 199 -26.31 18.45 -1.90
N PRO A 200 -26.17 17.51 -2.84
CA PRO A 200 -25.50 16.25 -2.56
C PRO A 200 -24.04 16.52 -2.20
N THR A 201 -23.71 16.37 -0.92
CA THR A 201 -22.35 16.47 -0.42
C THR A 201 -21.61 15.14 -0.52
N SER A 202 -22.35 14.04 -0.65
CA SER A 202 -21.81 12.69 -0.81
C SER A 202 -22.27 12.03 -2.11
N LEU A 203 -21.51 11.02 -2.55
CA LEU A 203 -21.88 10.19 -3.70
C LEU A 203 -23.11 9.34 -3.43
N GLU A 204 -23.34 8.97 -2.16
CA GLU A 204 -24.53 8.22 -1.75
C GLU A 204 -25.77 9.08 -1.93
N ASP A 205 -25.76 10.32 -1.45
CA ASP A 205 -26.86 11.28 -1.63
C ASP A 205 -27.18 11.47 -3.11
N LEU A 206 -26.15 11.62 -3.94
CA LEU A 206 -26.32 11.79 -5.39
C LEU A 206 -26.93 10.54 -6.03
N LYS A 207 -26.51 9.35 -5.61
CA LYS A 207 -27.07 8.08 -6.08
C LYS A 207 -28.53 7.95 -5.66
N TYR A 208 -28.87 8.27 -4.41
CA TYR A 208 -30.24 8.21 -3.90
C TYR A 208 -31.15 9.20 -4.64
N MET A 209 -30.71 10.44 -4.84
CA MET A 209 -31.45 11.43 -5.62
C MET A 209 -31.65 11.01 -7.07
N ALA A 210 -30.62 10.42 -7.69
CA ALA A 210 -30.73 9.93 -9.06
C ALA A 210 -31.66 8.72 -9.18
N SER A 211 -31.63 7.78 -8.21
CA SER A 211 -32.56 6.65 -8.19
C SER A 211 -33.99 7.09 -7.96
N ASP A 212 -34.21 8.05 -7.06
CA ASP A 212 -35.55 8.60 -6.77
C ASP A 212 -36.15 9.26 -8.03
N LEU A 213 -35.36 10.10 -8.72
CA LEU A 213 -35.77 10.69 -10.00
C LEU A 213 -36.03 9.63 -11.08
N TYR A 214 -35.21 8.59 -11.13
CA TYR A 214 -35.36 7.53 -12.12
C TYR A 214 -36.62 6.70 -11.89
N ASP A 215 -36.89 6.32 -10.65
CA ASP A 215 -38.07 5.55 -10.27
C ASP A 215 -39.35 6.37 -10.49
N GLU A 216 -39.35 7.66 -10.15
CA GLU A 216 -40.48 8.57 -10.40
C GLU A 216 -40.73 8.77 -11.90
N ALA A 217 -39.67 8.99 -12.70
CA ALA A 217 -39.80 9.08 -14.15
C ALA A 217 -40.30 7.76 -14.76
N LYS A 218 -39.87 6.61 -14.23
CA LYS A 218 -40.32 5.29 -14.67
C LYS A 218 -41.79 5.05 -14.35
N ASP A 219 -42.25 5.40 -13.16
CA ASP A 219 -43.64 5.25 -12.75
C ASP A 219 -44.58 6.16 -13.56
N LEU A 220 -44.11 7.34 -13.98
CA LEU A 220 -44.85 8.23 -14.90
C LEU A 220 -44.98 7.66 -16.33
N ILE A 221 -43.94 7.01 -16.85
CA ILE A 221 -43.93 6.45 -18.21
C ILE A 221 -44.64 5.09 -18.26
N PHE A 222 -44.45 4.27 -17.22
CA PHE A 222 -45.02 2.92 -17.11
C PHE A 222 -45.88 2.83 -15.86
N PRO A 223 -47.10 3.40 -15.87
CA PRO A 223 -47.99 3.29 -14.74
C PRO A 223 -48.28 1.81 -14.46
N LYS A 224 -47.98 1.35 -13.24
CA LYS A 224 -48.34 0.01 -12.79
C LYS A 224 -49.86 -0.13 -12.94
N LYS A 225 -50.31 -1.03 -13.81
CA LYS A 225 -51.73 -1.38 -13.90
C LYS A 225 -52.17 -1.87 -12.51
N LYS A 226 -53.13 -1.16 -11.92
CA LYS A 226 -53.85 -1.59 -10.72
C LYS A 226 -54.60 -2.89 -10.99
#